data_AF-A0A2S9XH80-F1
#
_entry.id   AF-A0A2S9XH80-F1
#
_cell.length_a   1.000
_cell.length_b   1.000
_cell.length_c   1.000
_cell.angle_alpha   90.00
_cell.angle_beta   90.00
_cell.angle_gamma   90.00
#
_symmetry.space_group_name_H-M   'P 1'
#
loop_
_entity.id
_entity.type
_entity.pdbx_description
1 polymer ?
#
loop_
_entity_poly.entity_id
_entity_poly.type
_entity_poly.pdbx_seq_one_letter_code
_entity_poly.pdbx_strand_id
1 'polypeptide(L)'
;MTQLSDHLETILNEAERRALVAVLRSRPELTLDMLEDCFGGRYGATLESITVRELIETRIELELPDDGGPPIDRGALEQAKRLSGEAFDACVLQAICSAGGHAVSARYLRVRVGGPRWKLLSSLRRLVEAGEVERSGVTSSTRYRPLTILRD
;
A
#
# COMPACT_ATOMS: atom_id res chain seq x y z
N MET A 1 -30.78 -15.78 1.11
CA MET A 1 -29.38 -15.50 1.51
C MET A 1 -28.43 -15.53 0.32
N THR A 2 -28.65 -16.38 -0.68
CA THR A 2 -27.88 -16.47 -1.95
C THR A 2 -27.86 -15.18 -2.78
N GLN A 3 -29.01 -14.52 -2.98
CA GLN A 3 -29.08 -13.30 -3.81
C GLN A 3 -28.21 -12.13 -3.31
N LEU A 4 -27.98 -12.02 -2.00
CA LEU A 4 -27.16 -10.95 -1.43
C LEU A 4 -25.66 -11.25 -1.63
N SER A 5 -25.27 -12.54 -1.57
CA SER A 5 -23.92 -13.00 -1.87
C SER A 5 -23.57 -12.78 -3.35
N ASP A 6 -24.47 -13.16 -4.27
CA ASP A 6 -24.24 -12.99 -5.71
C ASP A 6 -24.15 -11.50 -6.11
N HIS A 7 -24.97 -10.66 -5.48
CA HIS A 7 -24.93 -9.22 -5.68
C HIS A 7 -23.64 -8.59 -5.13
N LEU A 8 -23.19 -9.02 -3.95
CA LEU A 8 -21.92 -8.59 -3.39
C LEU A 8 -20.73 -9.00 -4.26
N GLU A 9 -20.71 -10.23 -4.74
CA GLU A 9 -19.65 -10.73 -5.62
C GLU A 9 -19.58 -9.92 -6.92
N THR A 10 -20.74 -9.60 -7.51
CA THR A 10 -20.82 -8.73 -8.69
C THR A 10 -20.24 -7.33 -8.41
N ILE A 11 -20.62 -6.72 -7.28
CA ILE A 11 -20.11 -5.40 -6.88
C ILE A 11 -18.60 -5.44 -6.66
N LEU A 12 -18.09 -6.49 -6.01
CA LEU A 12 -16.67 -6.65 -5.72
C LEU A 12 -15.85 -6.85 -7.00
N ASN A 13 -16.32 -7.68 -7.93
CA ASN A 13 -15.68 -7.89 -9.22
C ASN A 13 -15.65 -6.60 -10.05
N GLU A 14 -16.74 -5.85 -10.05
CA GLU A 14 -16.82 -4.55 -10.74
C GLU A 14 -15.93 -3.49 -10.06
N ALA A 15 -15.80 -3.53 -8.73
CA ALA A 15 -14.89 -2.65 -8.00
C ALA A 15 -13.41 -3.00 -8.25
N GLU A 16 -13.08 -4.29 -8.31
CA GLU A 16 -11.74 -4.79 -8.63
C GLU A 16 -11.32 -4.38 -10.03
N ARG A 17 -12.16 -4.66 -11.04
CA ARG A 17 -11.96 -4.24 -12.44
C ARG A 17 -11.69 -2.74 -12.53
N ARG A 18 -12.55 -1.94 -11.90
CA ARG A 18 -12.42 -0.48 -11.85
C ARG A 18 -11.14 -0.01 -11.18
N ALA A 19 -10.71 -0.69 -10.11
CA ALA A 19 -9.47 -0.36 -9.43
C ALA A 19 -8.24 -0.67 -10.29
N LEU A 20 -8.23 -1.80 -10.99
CA LEU A 20 -7.16 -2.17 -11.92
C LEU A 20 -7.04 -1.16 -13.06
N VAL A 21 -8.16 -0.77 -13.68
CA VAL A 21 -8.16 0.27 -14.73
C VAL A 21 -7.56 1.58 -14.22
N ALA A 22 -7.92 2.01 -13.01
CA ALA A 22 -7.37 3.23 -12.41
C ALA A 22 -5.86 3.14 -12.14
N VAL A 23 -5.38 1.99 -11.64
CA VAL A 23 -3.93 1.75 -11.43
C VAL A 23 -3.17 1.82 -12.76
N LEU A 24 -3.66 1.14 -13.80
CA LEU A 24 -3.06 1.14 -15.13
C LEU A 24 -2.96 2.56 -15.71
N ARG A 25 -4.02 3.35 -15.57
CA ARG A 25 -4.04 4.75 -16.02
C ARG A 25 -3.11 5.66 -15.22
N SER A 26 -2.88 5.36 -13.94
CA SER A 26 -1.98 6.16 -13.10
C SER A 26 -0.50 5.96 -13.44
N ARG A 27 -0.16 4.95 -14.24
CA ARG A 27 1.21 4.57 -14.61
C ARG A 27 1.40 4.49 -16.14
N PRO A 28 1.39 5.64 -16.85
CA PRO A 28 1.56 5.68 -18.31
C PRO A 28 2.93 5.18 -18.79
N GLU A 29 3.90 5.01 -17.89
CA GLU A 29 5.22 4.44 -18.15
C GLU A 29 5.21 2.91 -18.31
N LEU A 30 4.13 2.23 -17.93
CA LEU A 30 4.02 0.77 -18.09
C LEU A 30 3.96 0.40 -19.57
N THR A 31 4.90 -0.44 -19.99
CA THR A 31 4.89 -1.06 -21.32
C THR A 31 4.01 -2.31 -21.32
N LEU A 32 3.62 -2.77 -22.51
CA LEU A 32 2.90 -4.04 -22.65
C LEU A 32 3.70 -5.23 -22.09
N ASP A 33 5.02 -5.19 -22.22
CA ASP A 33 5.96 -6.19 -21.69
C ASP A 33 5.91 -6.24 -20.15
N MET A 34 5.92 -5.08 -19.47
CA MET A 34 5.76 -5.01 -18.01
C MET A 34 4.36 -5.44 -17.53
N LEU A 35 3.35 -5.29 -18.39
CA LEU A 35 1.99 -5.76 -18.09
C LEU A 35 1.88 -7.28 -18.23
N GLU A 36 2.69 -7.89 -19.11
CA GLU A 36 2.70 -9.35 -19.30
C GLU A 36 3.00 -10.08 -17.98
N ASP A 37 3.98 -9.58 -17.23
CA ASP A 37 4.36 -10.11 -15.91
C ASP A 37 3.22 -10.06 -14.89
N CYS A 38 2.22 -9.19 -15.09
CA CYS A 38 1.10 -9.02 -14.16
C CYS A 38 -0.05 -10.02 -14.41
N PHE A 39 -0.11 -10.68 -15.58
CA PHE A 39 -1.20 -11.61 -15.91
C PHE A 39 -1.10 -12.95 -15.19
N GLY A 40 0.07 -13.33 -14.67
CA GLY A 40 0.22 -14.57 -13.90
C GLY A 40 -0.37 -14.53 -12.48
N GLY A 41 -0.81 -13.34 -12.01
CA GLY A 41 -1.23 -13.12 -10.64
C GLY A 41 -2.73 -13.30 -10.38
N ARG A 42 -3.13 -13.02 -9.13
CA ARG A 42 -4.54 -13.02 -8.67
C ARG A 42 -5.49 -12.22 -9.59
N TYR A 43 -4.99 -11.16 -10.20
CA TYR A 43 -5.76 -10.24 -11.04
C TYR A 43 -5.67 -10.55 -12.54
N GLY A 44 -4.98 -11.63 -12.93
CA GLY A 44 -4.68 -11.94 -14.32
C GLY A 44 -5.91 -12.05 -15.21
N ALA A 45 -6.87 -12.88 -14.82
CA ALA A 45 -8.11 -13.06 -15.57
C ALA A 45 -8.91 -11.75 -15.74
N THR A 46 -8.93 -10.90 -14.71
CA THR A 46 -9.59 -9.58 -14.78
C THR A 46 -8.82 -8.64 -15.70
N LEU A 47 -7.48 -8.62 -15.61
CA LEU A 47 -6.61 -7.82 -16.46
C LEU A 47 -6.71 -8.20 -17.94
N GLU A 48 -6.72 -9.50 -18.27
CA GLU A 48 -6.85 -10.02 -19.64
C GLU A 48 -8.17 -9.57 -20.30
N SER A 49 -9.18 -9.36 -19.48
CA SER A 49 -10.52 -9.00 -19.94
C SER A 49 -10.76 -7.48 -19.97
N ILE A 50 -9.82 -6.65 -19.52
CA ILE A 50 -9.94 -5.19 -19.58
C ILE A 50 -9.72 -4.73 -21.02
N THR A 51 -10.68 -3.98 -21.55
CA THR A 51 -10.62 -3.44 -22.91
C THR A 51 -9.93 -2.08 -22.95
N VAL A 52 -9.39 -1.72 -24.12
CA VAL A 52 -8.88 -0.36 -24.38
C VAL A 52 -9.96 0.71 -24.19
N ARG A 53 -11.23 0.37 -24.46
CA ARG A 53 -12.37 1.27 -24.23
C ARG A 53 -12.51 1.61 -22.74
N GLU A 54 -12.52 0.60 -21.87
CA GLU A 54 -12.53 0.81 -20.41
C GLU A 54 -11.33 1.66 -19.98
N LEU A 55 -10.13 1.37 -20.51
CA LEU A 55 -8.95 2.18 -20.21
C LEU A 55 -9.06 3.64 -20.64
N ILE A 56 -9.88 4.00 -21.62
CA ILE A 56 -10.06 5.39 -22.10
C ILE A 56 -11.22 6.08 -21.39
N GLU A 57 -12.37 5.39 -21.27
CA GLU A 57 -13.64 5.98 -20.83
C GLU A 57 -13.79 6.00 -19.31
N THR A 58 -13.15 5.08 -18.59
CA THR A 58 -13.26 4.98 -17.14
C THR A 58 -12.48 6.11 -16.46
N ARG A 59 -13.21 7.17 -16.07
CA ARG A 59 -12.71 8.26 -15.23
C ARG A 59 -12.79 7.85 -13.77
N ILE A 60 -11.80 7.11 -13.30
CA ILE A 60 -11.69 6.78 -11.89
C ILE A 60 -10.44 7.47 -11.35
N GLU A 61 -10.68 8.50 -10.53
CA GLU A 61 -9.66 9.07 -9.67
C GLU A 61 -9.56 8.18 -8.43
N LEU A 62 -8.75 7.11 -8.53
CA LEU A 62 -8.17 6.57 -7.30
C LEU A 62 -7.11 7.57 -6.86
N GLU A 63 -7.26 8.15 -5.67
CA GLU A 63 -6.19 8.87 -4.99
C GLU A 63 -5.08 7.87 -4.60
N LEU A 64 -4.34 7.40 -5.59
CA LEU A 64 -3.14 6.59 -5.39
C LEU A 64 -2.02 7.56 -5.02
N PRO A 65 -1.28 7.31 -3.92
CA PRO A 65 -0.13 8.12 -3.59
C PRO A 65 0.93 8.01 -4.70
N ASP A 66 1.46 9.15 -5.16
CA ASP A 66 2.61 9.23 -6.08
C ASP A 66 3.95 8.92 -5.37
N ASP A 67 3.92 7.99 -4.41
CA ASP A 67 5.10 7.62 -3.60
C ASP A 67 5.54 6.17 -3.85
N GLY A 68 5.00 5.54 -4.89
CA GLY A 68 5.36 4.19 -5.34
C GLY A 68 4.93 3.07 -4.41
N GLY A 69 4.28 3.37 -3.28
CA GLY A 69 3.82 2.35 -2.33
C GLY A 69 2.43 1.79 -2.65
N PRO A 70 1.99 0.76 -1.90
CA PRO A 70 0.65 0.21 -2.03
C PRO A 70 -0.42 1.27 -1.69
N PRO A 71 -1.68 1.06 -2.14
CA PRO A 71 -2.81 1.90 -1.80
C PRO A 71 -2.92 2.14 -0.28
N ILE A 72 -3.36 3.34 0.11
CA ILE A 72 -3.57 3.66 1.53
C ILE A 72 -4.81 2.91 2.01
N ASP A 73 -4.63 2.00 2.95
CA ASP A 73 -5.74 1.42 3.70
C ASP A 73 -6.30 2.46 4.68
N ARG A 74 -7.39 3.13 4.28
CA ARG A 74 -8.08 4.13 5.11
C ARG A 74 -8.63 3.53 6.40
N GLY A 75 -9.04 2.26 6.40
CA GLY A 75 -9.54 1.57 7.59
C GLY A 75 -8.42 1.34 8.61
N ALA A 76 -7.28 0.84 8.14
CA ALA A 76 -6.08 0.68 8.96
C ALA A 76 -5.58 2.03 9.51
N LEU A 77 -5.67 3.10 8.72
CA LEU A 77 -5.29 4.45 9.14
C LEU A 77 -6.20 5.00 10.25
N GLU A 78 -7.52 4.80 10.15
CA GLU A 78 -8.46 5.18 11.23
C GLU A 78 -8.25 4.36 12.50
N GLN A 79 -7.90 3.08 12.37
CA GLN A 79 -7.56 2.23 13.50
C GLN A 79 -6.26 2.70 14.18
N ALA A 80 -5.20 2.92 13.39
CA ALA A 80 -3.89 3.36 13.88
C ALA A 80 -3.93 4.73 14.60
N LYS A 81 -4.87 5.61 14.23
CA LYS A 81 -5.13 6.85 14.98
C LYS A 81 -5.48 6.59 16.45
N ARG A 82 -6.22 5.51 16.74
CA ARG A 82 -6.71 5.16 18.09
C ARG A 82 -5.74 4.30 18.90
N LEU A 83 -4.80 3.62 18.25
CA LEU A 83 -3.82 2.76 18.92
C LEU A 83 -2.76 3.56 19.69
N SER A 84 -2.06 2.94 20.64
CA SER A 84 -0.95 3.54 21.36
C SER A 84 0.10 2.48 21.73
N GLY A 85 1.31 2.92 22.10
CA GLY A 85 2.39 2.02 22.50
C GLY A 85 2.75 0.99 21.42
N GLU A 86 2.98 -0.24 21.85
CA GLU A 86 3.40 -1.39 21.01
C GLU A 86 2.40 -1.69 19.89
N ALA A 87 1.10 -1.53 20.12
CA ALA A 87 0.10 -1.76 19.09
C ALA A 87 0.23 -0.77 17.91
N PHE A 88 0.62 0.47 18.20
CA PHE A 88 0.93 1.44 17.14
C PHE A 88 2.27 1.12 16.46
N ASP A 89 3.24 0.61 17.21
CA ASP A 89 4.55 0.21 16.68
C ASP A 89 4.41 -0.94 15.68
N ALA A 90 3.55 -1.93 15.97
CA ALA A 90 3.20 -2.99 15.03
C ALA A 90 2.61 -2.46 13.72
N CYS A 91 1.72 -1.46 13.77
CA CYS A 91 1.20 -0.82 12.55
C CYS A 91 2.29 -0.08 11.76
N VAL A 92 3.22 0.59 12.44
CA VAL A 92 4.35 1.26 11.78
C VAL A 92 5.27 0.24 11.12
N LEU A 93 5.60 -0.85 11.81
CA LEU A 93 6.42 -1.93 11.27
C LEU A 93 5.74 -2.57 10.05
N GLN A 94 4.44 -2.87 10.15
CA GLN A 94 3.68 -3.43 9.03
C GLN A 94 3.71 -2.49 7.81
N ALA A 95 3.56 -1.18 8.01
CA ALA A 95 3.65 -0.21 6.91
C ALA A 95 5.04 -0.14 6.26
N ILE A 96 6.11 -0.38 7.03
CA ILE A 96 7.48 -0.50 6.52
C ILE A 96 7.65 -1.81 5.74
N CYS A 97 7.16 -2.94 6.26
CA CYS A 97 7.23 -4.24 5.59
C CYS A 97 6.44 -4.27 4.28
N SER A 98 5.27 -3.64 4.24
CA SER A 98 4.43 -3.53 3.04
C SER A 98 5.09 -2.74 1.90
N ALA A 99 6.20 -2.04 2.15
CA ALA A 99 7.02 -1.42 1.10
C ALA A 99 7.93 -2.42 0.36
N GLY A 100 7.84 -3.72 0.67
CA GLY A 100 8.56 -4.77 -0.07
C GLY A 100 10.08 -4.67 0.08
N GLY A 101 10.57 -4.25 1.26
CA GLY A 101 12.01 -4.13 1.55
C GLY A 101 12.65 -2.82 1.10
N HIS A 102 11.92 -1.94 0.41
CA HIS A 102 12.42 -0.62 0.04
C HIS A 102 12.53 0.30 1.26
N ALA A 103 13.57 1.13 1.27
CA ALA A 103 13.77 2.10 2.33
C ALA A 103 12.76 3.26 2.20
N VAL A 104 11.90 3.44 3.19
CA VAL A 104 10.78 4.40 3.15
C VAL A 104 11.05 5.64 3.97
N SER A 105 10.43 6.76 3.58
CA SER A 105 10.56 8.03 4.32
C SER A 105 9.53 8.16 5.45
N ALA A 106 9.78 9.06 6.41
CA ALA A 106 8.77 9.41 7.40
C ALA A 106 7.51 10.03 6.78
N ARG A 107 7.61 10.69 5.61
CA ARG A 107 6.46 11.23 4.88
C ARG A 107 5.57 10.09 4.36
N TYR A 108 6.18 9.08 3.73
CA TYR A 108 5.51 7.87 3.26
C TYR A 108 4.74 7.18 4.40
N LEU A 109 5.37 7.05 5.57
CA LEU A 109 4.76 6.39 6.73
C LEU A 109 3.61 7.22 7.34
N ARG A 110 3.73 8.55 7.40
CA ARG A 110 2.66 9.41 7.89
C ARG A 110 1.37 9.26 7.08
N VAL A 111 1.49 9.07 5.78
CA VAL A 111 0.35 8.93 4.87
C VAL A 111 -0.35 7.57 5.06
N ARG A 112 0.36 6.54 5.55
CA ARG A 112 -0.18 5.17 5.70
C ARG A 112 -0.58 4.80 7.13
N VAL A 113 0.14 5.29 8.13
CA VAL A 113 -0.13 5.00 9.55
C VAL A 113 -0.96 6.11 10.20
N GLY A 114 -0.91 7.32 9.65
CA GLY A 114 -1.56 8.49 10.22
C GLY A 114 -0.94 8.91 11.56
N GLY A 115 -1.76 9.55 12.39
CA GLY A 115 -1.36 10.07 13.70
C GLY A 115 -0.46 11.33 13.65
N PRO A 116 -0.26 11.97 14.81
CA PRO A 116 0.60 13.15 14.91
C PRO A 116 2.08 12.77 14.75
N ARG A 117 2.88 13.68 14.18
CA ARG A 117 4.31 13.44 13.86
C ARG A 117 5.11 12.91 15.05
N TRP A 118 4.88 13.44 16.25
CA TRP A 118 5.62 13.04 17.45
C TRP A 118 5.41 11.56 17.80
N LYS A 119 4.21 11.02 17.56
CA LYS A 119 3.85 9.63 17.85
C LYS A 119 4.59 8.69 16.91
N LEU A 120 4.61 9.01 15.61
CA LEU A 120 5.37 8.28 14.61
C LEU A 120 6.88 8.30 14.92
N LEU A 121 7.44 9.47 15.25
CA LEU A 121 8.87 9.56 15.58
C LEU A 121 9.25 8.76 16.83
N SER A 122 8.37 8.75 17.84
CA SER A 122 8.58 7.96 19.06
C SER A 122 8.53 6.47 18.76
N SER A 123 7.59 6.04 17.92
CA SER A 123 7.46 4.66 17.45
C SER A 123 8.68 4.20 16.66
N LEU A 124 9.11 5.00 15.67
CA LEU A 124 10.30 4.71 14.87
C LEU A 124 11.56 4.61 15.73
N ARG A 125 11.70 5.45 16.77
CA ARG A 125 12.81 5.33 17.71
C ARG A 125 12.79 3.98 18.42
N ARG A 126 11.65 3.56 18.97
CA ARG A 126 11.51 2.28 19.66
C ARG A 126 11.79 1.09 18.74
N LEU A 127 11.29 1.11 17.50
CA LEU A 127 11.54 0.05 16.52
C LEU A 127 13.02 -0.05 16.11
N VAL A 128 13.72 1.08 16.03
CA VAL A 128 15.17 1.11 15.80
C VAL A 128 15.95 0.59 17.01
N GLU A 129 15.57 1.01 18.22
CA GLU A 129 16.17 0.54 19.48
C GLU A 129 15.94 -0.97 19.70
N ALA A 130 14.78 -1.49 19.26
CA ALA A 130 14.44 -2.92 19.29
C ALA A 130 15.15 -3.74 18.19
N GLY A 131 15.85 -3.09 17.25
CA GLY A 131 16.55 -3.76 16.15
C GLY A 131 15.63 -4.31 15.04
N GLU A 132 14.35 -3.91 15.01
CA GLU A 132 13.37 -4.35 14.01
C GLU A 132 13.42 -3.49 12.73
N VAL A 133 13.92 -2.25 12.85
CA VAL A 133 13.99 -1.30 11.74
C VAL A 133 15.38 -0.68 11.70
N GLU A 134 15.96 -0.60 10.51
CA GLU A 134 17.18 0.16 10.28
C GLU A 134 16.84 1.59 9.86
N ARG A 135 17.50 2.57 10.47
CA ARG A 135 17.45 3.98 10.07
C ARG A 135 18.73 4.36 9.35
N SER A 136 18.61 4.86 8.12
CA SER A 136 19.71 5.45 7.35
C SER A 136 19.47 6.93 7.07
N GLY A 137 20.53 7.74 7.04
CA GLY A 137 20.45 9.19 6.78
C GLY A 137 20.28 10.07 8.03
N VAL A 138 20.57 11.36 7.87
CA VAL A 138 20.68 12.33 8.98
C VAL A 138 19.57 13.39 8.96
N THR A 139 19.09 13.78 7.77
CA THR A 139 18.16 14.91 7.58
C THR A 139 16.89 14.47 6.83
N SER A 140 16.42 15.23 5.83
CA SER A 140 15.26 14.89 4.97
C SER A 140 15.48 13.62 4.14
N SER A 141 16.74 13.18 4.00
CA SER A 141 17.13 11.92 3.40
C SER A 141 16.94 10.72 4.34
N THR A 142 16.43 10.90 5.56
CA THR A 142 16.21 9.77 6.49
C THR A 142 15.30 8.73 5.83
N ARG A 143 15.72 7.47 5.84
CA ARG A 143 14.96 6.31 5.38
C ARG A 143 14.93 5.23 6.44
N TYR A 144 13.87 4.43 6.40
CA TYR A 144 13.61 3.32 7.30
C TYR A 144 13.40 2.06 6.47
N ARG A 145 14.07 0.97 6.81
CA ARG A 145 13.84 -0.34 6.17
C ARG A 145 13.69 -1.41 7.24
N PRO A 146 12.92 -2.48 6.99
CA PRO A 146 12.81 -3.56 7.94
C PRO A 146 14.18 -4.25 8.06
N LEU A 147 14.59 -4.52 9.29
CA LEU A 147 15.71 -5.41 9.56
C LEU A 147 15.11 -6.81 9.53
N THR A 148 15.31 -7.54 8.43
CA THR A 148 14.90 -8.95 8.36
C THR A 148 15.73 -9.74 9.36
N ILE A 149 15.23 -9.89 10.58
CA ILE A 149 15.79 -10.87 11.50
C ILE A 149 15.39 -12.22 10.92
N LEU A 150 16.35 -12.94 10.32
CA LEU A 150 16.23 -14.39 10.16
C LEU A 150 15.96 -14.93 11.57
N ARG A 151 14.70 -15.22 11.86
CA ARG A 151 14.33 -16.08 12.98
C ARG A 151 14.24 -17.48 12.39
N ASP A 152 15.32 -18.24 12.60
CA ASP A 152 15.34 -19.70 12.48
C ASP A 152 14.27 -20.33 13.40
#